data_AF-A0A168NVG6-F1
#
_entry.id   AF-A0A168NVG6-F1
#
_cell.length_a   1.000
_cell.length_b   1.000
_cell.length_c   1.000
_cell.angle_alpha   90.00
_cell.angle_beta   90.00
_cell.angle_gamma   90.00
#
_symmetry.space_group_name_H-M   'P 1'
#
loop_
_entity.id
_entity.type
_entity.pdbx_description
1 polymer ?
#
loop_
_entity_poly.entity_id
_entity_poly.type
_entity_poly.pdbx_seq_one_letter_code
_entity_poly.pdbx_strand_id
1 'polypeptide(L)'
;MLVLLAKHSQLFASTFRKDLPRLVGRYSRQYTSTINSGHPTPPHKEPMTPLGRHLRDSIKLTGPMTVAHYMRQVLVNPLSGYYMHGDVFGQEGDFVTSPEISQMFGELCGIWYLTEWMRLGKPDQTQIIEFGPGRGTLMSDMIRTWKQFPYFYKTITGIHLVEASPGLRKMQRAALVQGSTDADVIRVETTETAGMNPTETITRDDGIKISWHDGIELVPGKMNKGF
;
A
#
# COMPACT_ATOMS: atom_id res chain seq x y z
N MET A 1 3.80 5.02 -1.23
CA MET A 1 4.95 5.89 -0.87
C MET A 1 6.19 5.01 -0.87
N LEU A 2 7.24 5.37 -1.60
CA LEU A 2 8.45 4.54 -1.73
C LEU A 2 9.53 5.08 -0.78
N VAL A 3 10.25 4.19 -0.09
CA VAL A 3 11.33 4.57 0.84
C VAL A 3 12.67 4.00 0.36
N LEU A 4 13.69 4.85 0.31
CA LEU A 4 15.07 4.50 0.03
C LEU A 4 15.86 4.45 1.34
N LEU A 5 16.39 3.28 1.69
CA LEU A 5 17.28 3.10 2.84
C LEU A 5 18.71 2.83 2.35
N ALA A 6 19.62 3.75 2.68
CA ALA A 6 21.05 3.71 2.38
C ALA A 6 21.88 3.62 3.68
N LYS A 7 22.97 2.85 3.69
CA LYS A 7 23.90 2.80 4.83
C LYS A 7 24.96 3.90 4.72
N HIS A 8 25.18 4.61 5.84
CA HIS A 8 26.16 5.69 6.07
C HIS A 8 25.96 7.02 5.30
N SER A 9 25.26 7.97 5.93
CA SER A 9 25.74 9.34 6.21
C SER A 9 24.63 10.14 6.89
N GLN A 10 24.98 10.78 8.01
CA GLN A 10 24.11 11.68 8.78
C GLN A 10 23.96 13.00 8.04
N LEU A 11 22.72 13.53 7.90
CA LEU A 11 22.42 14.97 7.98
C LEU A 11 20.91 15.25 7.97
N PHE A 12 20.41 15.49 9.19
CA PHE A 12 19.40 16.44 9.69
C PHE A 12 18.08 16.79 8.99
N ALA A 13 17.12 17.04 9.88
CA ALA A 13 15.73 17.40 9.71
C ALA A 13 15.44 18.91 9.56
N SER A 14 14.16 19.21 9.27
CA SER A 14 13.46 20.51 9.32
C SER A 14 13.82 21.47 8.16
N THR A 15 12.96 22.29 7.56
CA THR A 15 11.73 23.02 7.91
C THR A 15 11.08 23.39 6.55
N PHE A 16 9.75 23.40 6.35
CA PHE A 16 8.99 24.65 6.24
C PHE A 16 7.48 24.35 6.17
N ARG A 17 6.75 24.98 7.09
CA ARG A 17 5.30 25.16 7.14
C ARG A 17 5.02 26.63 6.77
N LYS A 18 3.79 26.90 6.32
CA LYS A 18 3.12 28.19 5.98
C LYS A 18 2.94 28.38 4.47
N ASP A 19 1.82 28.83 3.93
CA ASP A 19 0.46 29.15 4.37
C ASP A 19 -0.35 29.18 3.05
N LEU A 20 -1.60 28.69 3.01
CA LEU A 20 -2.49 28.86 1.84
C LEU A 20 -3.77 29.60 2.27
N PRO A 21 -4.22 30.64 1.52
CA PRO A 21 -5.39 31.42 1.89
C PRO A 21 -6.70 30.64 1.68
N ARG A 22 -7.62 30.80 2.63
CA ARG A 22 -9.00 30.28 2.56
C ARG A 22 -9.79 31.07 1.52
N LEU A 23 -10.17 30.45 0.41
CA LEU A 23 -11.23 30.95 -0.47
C LEU A 23 -12.54 30.27 -0.10
N VAL A 24 -13.45 31.01 0.54
CA VAL A 24 -14.82 30.56 0.84
C VAL A 24 -15.73 30.94 -0.32
N GLY A 25 -15.97 29.99 -1.23
CA GLY A 25 -17.02 30.12 -2.26
C GLY A 25 -18.37 29.68 -1.69
N ARG A 26 -19.27 30.63 -1.41
CA ARG A 26 -20.67 30.35 -1.08
C ARG A 26 -21.42 29.94 -2.36
N TYR A 27 -21.70 28.65 -2.52
CA TYR A 27 -22.78 28.19 -3.40
C TYR A 27 -24.01 27.87 -2.56
N SER A 28 -24.92 28.84 -2.43
CA SER A 28 -26.27 28.60 -1.91
C SER A 28 -27.12 28.00 -3.01
N ARG A 29 -27.33 26.68 -2.99
CA ARG A 29 -28.37 26.03 -3.80
C ARG A 29 -29.68 26.10 -3.02
N GLN A 30 -30.56 27.01 -3.40
CA GLN A 30 -31.91 27.07 -2.85
C GLN A 30 -32.67 25.81 -3.30
N TYR A 31 -33.00 24.93 -2.35
CA TYR A 31 -33.99 23.88 -2.54
C TYR A 31 -35.35 24.45 -2.18
N THR A 32 -36.18 24.77 -3.18
CA THR A 32 -37.61 24.96 -2.98
C THR A 32 -38.24 23.58 -2.79
N SER A 33 -38.69 23.25 -1.57
CA SER A 33 -39.50 22.05 -1.34
C SER A 33 -40.98 22.40 -1.49
N THR A 34 -41.63 21.86 -2.52
CA THR A 34 -43.09 21.81 -2.59
C THR A 34 -43.58 20.87 -1.49
N ILE A 35 -44.34 21.38 -0.52
CA ILE A 35 -44.92 20.57 0.56
C ILE A 35 -46.03 19.72 -0.05
N ASN A 36 -45.77 18.42 -0.22
CA ASN A 36 -46.79 17.44 -0.58
C ASN A 36 -47.30 16.80 0.71
N SER A 37 -48.58 16.99 1.02
CA SER A 37 -49.24 16.47 2.22
C SER A 37 -49.55 14.97 2.06
N GLY A 38 -48.51 14.14 2.14
CA GLY A 38 -48.59 12.69 2.23
C GLY A 38 -47.58 12.20 3.27
N HIS A 39 -48.01 11.33 4.19
CA HIS A 39 -47.12 10.74 5.19
C HIS A 39 -45.89 10.10 4.51
N PRO A 40 -44.65 10.50 4.84
CA PRO A 40 -43.48 9.80 4.34
C PRO A 40 -43.41 8.44 5.03
N THR A 41 -43.54 7.36 4.24
CA THR A 41 -43.11 6.03 4.67
C THR A 41 -41.66 6.11 5.15
N PRO A 42 -41.30 5.50 6.29
CA PRO A 42 -39.92 5.54 6.76
C PRO A 42 -39.02 4.93 5.67
N PRO A 43 -37.85 5.53 5.39
CA PRO A 43 -36.95 5.02 4.38
C PRO A 43 -36.61 3.56 4.71
N HIS A 44 -36.80 2.68 3.73
CA HIS A 44 -36.52 1.26 3.86
C HIS A 44 -35.04 1.10 4.20
N LYS A 45 -34.72 0.70 5.43
CA LYS A 45 -33.32 0.56 5.86
C LYS A 45 -32.73 -0.66 5.15
N GLU A 46 -31.60 -0.47 4.47
CA GLU A 46 -30.90 -1.58 3.83
C GLU A 46 -30.55 -2.67 4.86
N PRO A 47 -30.57 -3.95 4.45
CA PRO A 47 -30.24 -5.05 5.34
C PRO A 47 -28.78 -4.97 5.79
N MET A 48 -28.53 -5.34 7.05
CA MET A 48 -27.17 -5.32 7.62
C MET A 48 -26.26 -6.32 6.91
N THR A 49 -25.10 -5.85 6.45
CA THR A 49 -24.05 -6.69 5.86
C THR A 49 -23.38 -7.59 6.93
N PRO A 50 -22.70 -8.70 6.53
CA PRO A 50 -21.93 -9.54 7.46
C PRO A 50 -20.89 -8.75 8.27
N LEU A 51 -20.10 -7.90 7.60
CA LEU A 51 -19.15 -7.03 8.29
C LEU A 51 -19.84 -5.99 9.19
N GLY A 52 -20.97 -5.44 8.75
CA GLY A 52 -21.76 -4.52 9.57
C GLY A 52 -22.28 -5.17 10.86
N ARG A 53 -22.66 -6.46 10.81
CA ARG A 53 -22.99 -7.24 12.02
C ARG A 53 -21.77 -7.41 12.93
N HIS A 54 -20.63 -7.80 12.37
CA HIS A 54 -19.38 -7.98 13.11
C HIS A 54 -18.95 -6.70 13.85
N LEU A 55 -19.01 -5.55 13.17
CA LEU A 55 -18.68 -4.24 13.76
C LEU A 55 -19.64 -3.85 14.89
N ARG A 56 -20.94 -4.04 14.67
CA ARG A 56 -21.97 -3.77 15.69
C ARG A 56 -21.75 -4.63 16.93
N ASP A 57 -21.48 -5.91 16.74
CA ASP A 57 -21.32 -6.86 17.84
C ASP A 57 -20.01 -6.57 18.59
N SER A 58 -18.94 -6.15 17.89
CA SER A 58 -17.70 -5.66 18.50
C SER A 58 -17.96 -4.42 19.38
N ILE A 59 -18.70 -3.43 18.87
CA ILE A 59 -19.03 -2.21 19.65
C ILE A 59 -19.85 -2.53 20.90
N LYS A 60 -20.78 -3.48 20.80
CA LYS A 60 -21.57 -3.93 21.96
C LYS A 60 -20.71 -4.61 23.03
N LEU A 61 -19.68 -5.33 22.62
CA LEU A 61 -18.84 -6.11 23.53
C LEU A 61 -17.71 -5.28 24.16
N THR A 62 -17.03 -4.46 23.37
CA THR A 62 -15.80 -3.75 23.77
C THR A 62 -15.97 -2.24 23.94
N GLY A 63 -17.16 -1.72 23.64
CA GLY A 63 -17.47 -0.30 23.71
C GLY A 63 -17.18 0.46 22.41
N PRO A 64 -17.17 1.81 22.44
CA PRO A 64 -17.00 2.63 21.25
C PRO A 64 -15.72 2.30 20.48
N MET A 65 -15.86 2.09 19.18
CA MET A 65 -14.76 1.81 18.27
C MET A 65 -14.14 3.10 17.75
N THR A 66 -12.81 3.19 17.74
CA THR A 66 -12.12 4.33 17.13
C THR A 66 -12.29 4.33 15.62
N VAL A 67 -12.26 5.51 15.00
CA VAL A 67 -12.30 5.63 13.54
C VAL A 67 -11.17 4.84 12.87
N ALA A 68 -9.97 4.82 13.47
CA ALA A 68 -8.83 4.06 12.95
C ALA A 68 -9.11 2.55 12.93
N HIS A 69 -9.69 1.99 14.00
CA HIS A 69 -10.06 0.58 14.04
C HIS A 69 -11.17 0.28 13.04
N TYR A 70 -12.21 1.14 12.96
CA TYR A 70 -13.27 1.00 11.97
C TYR A 70 -12.71 0.96 10.54
N MET A 71 -11.83 1.91 10.19
CA MET A 71 -11.19 1.96 8.87
C MET A 71 -10.40 0.70 8.55
N ARG A 72 -9.63 0.17 9.51
CA ARG A 72 -8.92 -1.11 9.34
C ARG A 72 -9.89 -2.24 9.01
N GLN A 73 -11.00 -2.34 9.74
CA GLN A 73 -11.98 -3.40 9.53
C GLN A 73 -12.66 -3.30 8.17
N VAL A 74 -13.14 -2.11 7.76
CA VAL A 74 -13.82 -1.97 6.46
C VAL A 74 -12.90 -2.13 5.25
N LEU A 75 -11.61 -1.91 5.41
CA LEU A 75 -10.64 -2.05 4.33
C LEU A 75 -10.09 -3.47 4.20
N VAL A 76 -9.75 -4.13 5.32
CA VAL A 76 -8.96 -5.39 5.28
C VAL A 76 -9.53 -6.55 6.10
N ASN A 77 -10.77 -6.45 6.63
CA ASN A 77 -11.36 -7.60 7.34
C ASN A 77 -11.61 -8.78 6.36
N PRO A 78 -11.18 -10.01 6.67
CA PRO A 78 -11.36 -11.17 5.79
C PRO A 78 -12.83 -11.46 5.40
N LEU A 79 -13.80 -11.09 6.25
CA LEU A 79 -15.23 -11.34 5.99
C LEU A 79 -15.75 -10.54 4.80
N SER A 80 -15.49 -9.23 4.74
CA SER A 80 -16.04 -8.34 3.69
C SER A 80 -15.26 -7.03 3.53
N GLY A 81 -13.98 -7.01 3.89
CA GLY A 81 -13.12 -5.85 3.71
C GLY A 81 -12.96 -5.52 2.22
N TYR A 82 -12.95 -4.23 1.91
CA TYR A 82 -12.92 -3.73 0.53
C TYR A 82 -11.78 -4.32 -0.32
N TYR A 83 -10.56 -4.43 0.23
CA TYR A 83 -9.39 -4.97 -0.48
C TYR A 83 -9.26 -6.50 -0.41
N MET A 84 -10.21 -7.18 0.24
CA MET A 84 -10.19 -8.64 0.40
C MET A 84 -11.02 -9.37 -0.67
N HIS A 85 -11.89 -8.65 -1.39
CA HIS A 85 -12.82 -9.23 -2.38
C HIS A 85 -12.79 -8.46 -3.71
N GLY A 86 -12.58 -9.16 -4.82
CA GLY A 86 -12.63 -8.59 -6.18
C GLY A 86 -11.32 -7.96 -6.68
N ASP A 87 -11.26 -7.64 -7.97
CA ASP A 87 -10.17 -6.88 -8.59
C ASP A 87 -10.52 -5.39 -8.58
N VAL A 88 -10.21 -4.71 -7.46
CA VAL A 88 -10.59 -3.30 -7.24
C VAL A 88 -9.71 -2.29 -7.98
N PHE A 89 -8.69 -2.75 -8.73
CA PHE A 89 -7.69 -1.90 -9.39
C PHE A 89 -7.66 -2.11 -10.91
N GLY A 90 -7.53 -1.03 -11.68
CA GLY A 90 -7.41 -1.05 -13.14
C GLY A 90 -8.68 -0.57 -13.84
N GLN A 91 -8.73 -0.68 -15.18
CA GLN A 91 -9.88 -0.19 -15.97
C GLN A 91 -11.20 -0.91 -15.65
N GLU A 92 -11.13 -2.15 -15.15
CA GLU A 92 -12.29 -2.94 -14.73
C GLU A 92 -12.58 -2.85 -13.22
N GLY A 93 -11.72 -2.15 -12.46
CA GLY A 93 -11.89 -1.90 -11.03
C GLY A 93 -12.45 -0.51 -10.73
N ASP A 94 -12.66 -0.21 -9.44
CA ASP A 94 -13.22 1.09 -9.00
C ASP A 94 -12.20 2.24 -9.10
N PHE A 95 -10.90 1.92 -9.26
CA PHE A 95 -9.82 2.90 -9.28
C PHE A 95 -8.78 2.62 -10.37
N VAL A 96 -8.52 3.63 -11.21
CA VAL A 96 -7.35 3.69 -12.10
C VAL A 96 -6.29 4.58 -11.45
N THR A 97 -5.11 4.03 -11.17
CA THR A 97 -3.99 4.76 -10.57
C THR A 97 -2.96 5.18 -11.61
N SER A 98 -2.11 6.18 -11.33
CA SER A 98 -1.13 6.70 -12.30
C SER A 98 -0.21 5.64 -12.94
N PRO A 99 0.31 4.63 -12.21
CA PRO A 99 1.05 3.52 -12.82
C PRO A 99 0.23 2.72 -13.84
N GLU A 100 -1.08 2.60 -13.65
CA GLU A 100 -1.97 1.85 -14.55
C GLU A 100 -2.37 2.65 -15.80
N ILE A 101 -2.16 3.98 -15.80
CA ILE A 101 -2.44 4.86 -16.96
C ILE A 101 -1.25 4.86 -17.92
N SER A 102 -0.03 4.92 -17.40
CA SER A 102 1.16 5.03 -18.24
C SER A 102 2.40 4.47 -17.55
N GLN A 103 3.06 3.56 -18.28
CA GLN A 103 4.41 3.07 -17.99
C GLN A 103 5.43 4.20 -17.74
N MET A 104 5.27 5.35 -18.42
CA MET A 104 6.18 6.48 -18.24
C MET A 104 6.24 6.97 -16.79
N PHE A 105 5.13 6.84 -16.04
CA PHE A 105 5.10 7.22 -14.64
C PHE A 105 6.09 6.37 -13.82
N GLY A 106 6.05 5.05 -13.98
CA GLY A 106 6.96 4.13 -13.28
C GLY A 106 8.41 4.33 -13.69
N GLU A 107 8.68 4.56 -14.97
CA GLU A 107 10.04 4.84 -15.45
C GLU A 107 10.62 6.13 -14.86
N LEU A 108 9.83 7.20 -14.83
CA LEU A 108 10.25 8.48 -14.24
C LEU A 108 10.49 8.34 -12.73
N CYS A 109 9.66 7.59 -12.01
CA CYS A 109 9.91 7.25 -10.61
C CYS A 109 11.21 6.44 -10.44
N GLY A 110 11.50 5.51 -11.35
CA GLY A 110 12.74 4.75 -11.38
C GLY A 110 13.97 5.63 -11.55
N ILE A 111 13.93 6.58 -12.50
CA ILE A 111 15.00 7.56 -12.72
C ILE A 111 15.17 8.49 -11.51
N TRP A 112 14.07 9.01 -10.96
CA TRP A 112 14.12 9.83 -9.75
C TRP A 112 14.80 9.08 -8.59
N TYR A 113 14.47 7.80 -8.40
CA TYR A 113 15.10 6.98 -7.36
C TYR A 113 16.61 6.83 -7.58
N LEU A 114 17.03 6.57 -8.81
CA LEU A 114 18.44 6.49 -9.17
C LEU A 114 19.16 7.82 -8.87
N THR A 115 18.53 8.96 -9.17
CA THR A 115 19.11 10.27 -8.86
C THR A 115 19.28 10.50 -7.36
N GLU A 116 18.32 10.07 -6.53
CA GLU A 116 18.44 10.16 -5.08
C GLU A 116 19.52 9.23 -4.53
N TRP A 117 19.62 7.99 -5.04
CA TRP A 117 20.71 7.08 -4.68
C TRP A 117 22.09 7.67 -5.03
N MET A 118 22.22 8.37 -6.16
CA MET A 118 23.45 9.09 -6.51
C MET A 118 23.73 10.23 -5.52
N ARG A 119 22.69 10.99 -5.13
CA ARG A 119 22.79 12.09 -4.17
C ARG A 119 23.19 11.62 -2.77
N LEU A 120 22.79 10.40 -2.39
CA LEU A 120 23.19 9.73 -1.16
C LEU A 120 24.62 9.15 -1.19
N GLY A 121 25.41 9.43 -2.24
CA GLY A 121 26.79 8.99 -2.33
C GLY A 121 26.97 7.57 -2.86
N LYS A 122 25.97 7.04 -3.58
CA LYS A 122 26.03 5.73 -4.25
C LYS A 122 26.32 4.57 -3.27
N PRO A 123 25.49 4.38 -2.23
CA PRO A 123 25.68 3.31 -1.26
C PRO A 123 25.76 1.93 -1.94
N ASP A 124 26.68 1.08 -1.47
CA ASP A 124 26.91 -0.27 -2.03
C ASP A 124 25.76 -1.25 -1.72
N GLN A 125 24.90 -0.91 -0.76
CA GLN A 125 23.74 -1.71 -0.36
C GLN A 125 22.50 -0.84 -0.23
N THR A 126 21.45 -1.26 -0.93
CA THR A 126 20.18 -0.57 -1.04
C THR A 126 19.04 -1.54 -0.75
N GLN A 127 18.10 -1.14 0.11
CA GLN A 127 16.81 -1.80 0.25
C GLN A 127 15.72 -0.92 -0.38
N ILE A 128 14.85 -1.53 -1.19
CA ILE A 128 13.71 -0.84 -1.77
C ILE A 128 12.47 -1.22 -0.96
N ILE A 129 11.70 -0.24 -0.48
CA ILE A 129 10.47 -0.50 0.25
C ILE A 129 9.30 0.23 -0.41
N GLU A 130 8.24 -0.50 -0.75
CA GLU A 130 6.99 0.06 -1.27
C GLU A 130 5.81 -0.27 -0.35
N PHE A 131 5.04 0.77 -0.01
CA PHE A 131 3.82 0.64 0.77
C PHE A 131 2.60 0.62 -0.14
N GLY A 132 1.79 -0.43 -0.02
CA GLY A 132 0.57 -0.61 -0.81
C GLY A 132 0.86 -0.61 -2.31
N PRO A 133 1.63 -1.58 -2.83
CA PRO A 133 2.05 -1.62 -4.24
C PRO A 133 0.92 -1.92 -5.23
N GLY A 134 -0.31 -2.16 -4.76
CA GLY A 134 -1.47 -2.44 -5.61
C GLY A 134 -1.25 -3.71 -6.43
N ARG A 135 -1.20 -3.58 -7.76
CA ARG A 135 -0.93 -4.71 -8.67
C ARG A 135 0.57 -5.02 -8.85
N GLY A 136 1.46 -4.18 -8.30
CA GLY A 136 2.91 -4.29 -8.46
C GLY A 136 3.44 -3.61 -9.73
N THR A 137 2.59 -2.90 -10.48
CA THR A 137 2.92 -2.24 -11.75
C THR A 137 4.04 -1.21 -11.59
N LEU A 138 3.95 -0.34 -10.57
CA LEU A 138 4.99 0.65 -10.28
C LEU A 138 6.36 -0.01 -10.06
N MET A 139 6.43 -1.00 -9.16
CA MET A 139 7.68 -1.73 -8.90
C MET A 139 8.21 -2.44 -10.15
N SER A 140 7.32 -3.04 -10.95
CA SER A 140 7.69 -3.73 -12.20
C SER A 140 8.35 -2.76 -13.18
N ASP A 141 7.75 -1.60 -13.39
CA ASP A 141 8.30 -0.55 -14.26
C ASP A 141 9.64 -0.02 -13.75
N MET A 142 9.74 0.24 -12.44
CA MET A 142 10.98 0.72 -11.81
C MET A 142 12.10 -0.31 -11.93
N ILE A 143 11.84 -1.60 -11.68
CA ILE A 143 12.82 -2.69 -11.88
C ILE A 143 13.29 -2.71 -13.34
N ARG A 144 12.38 -2.61 -14.31
CA ARG A 144 12.73 -2.58 -15.74
C ARG A 144 13.64 -1.40 -16.07
N THR A 145 13.38 -0.23 -15.52
CA THR A 145 14.26 0.95 -15.67
C THR A 145 15.62 0.71 -15.02
N TRP A 146 15.66 0.22 -13.78
CA TRP A 146 16.90 0.03 -13.04
C TRP A 146 17.82 -1.03 -13.63
N LYS A 147 17.28 -2.04 -14.33
CA LYS A 147 18.09 -3.03 -15.08
C LYS A 147 19.01 -2.37 -16.11
N GLN A 148 18.65 -1.19 -16.63
CA GLN A 148 19.49 -0.42 -17.56
C GLN A 148 20.69 0.26 -16.87
N PHE A 149 20.75 0.24 -15.54
CA PHE A 149 21.81 0.85 -14.74
C PHE A 149 22.50 -0.20 -13.85
N PRO A 150 23.36 -1.08 -14.40
CA PRO A 150 23.88 -2.26 -13.69
C PRO A 150 24.63 -1.95 -12.40
N TYR A 151 25.30 -0.80 -12.32
CA TYR A 151 26.01 -0.39 -11.11
C TYR A 151 25.05 -0.14 -9.95
N PHE A 152 23.95 0.58 -10.18
CA PHE A 152 22.89 0.75 -9.18
C PHE A 152 22.17 -0.57 -8.89
N TYR A 153 21.78 -1.30 -9.94
CA TYR A 153 21.00 -2.53 -9.81
C TYR A 153 21.66 -3.57 -8.91
N LYS A 154 22.99 -3.71 -8.99
CA LYS A 154 23.78 -4.61 -8.14
C LYS A 154 23.78 -4.24 -6.66
N THR A 155 23.46 -3.01 -6.29
CA THR A 155 23.36 -2.58 -4.89
C THR A 155 22.07 -3.04 -4.22
N ILE A 156 21.05 -3.45 -5.01
CA ILE A 156 19.75 -3.83 -4.47
C ILE A 156 19.88 -5.18 -3.75
N THR A 157 19.79 -5.12 -2.42
CA THR A 157 19.89 -6.27 -1.52
C THR A 157 18.55 -6.98 -1.31
N GLY A 158 17.44 -6.28 -1.59
CA GLY A 158 16.09 -6.79 -1.45
C GLY A 158 15.04 -5.73 -1.78
N ILE A 159 13.88 -6.21 -2.22
CA ILE A 159 12.68 -5.41 -2.47
C ILE A 159 11.62 -5.87 -1.46
N HIS A 160 11.08 -4.93 -0.70
CA HIS A 160 10.15 -5.18 0.40
C HIS A 160 8.81 -4.50 0.12
N LEU A 161 7.75 -5.28 0.06
CA LEU A 161 6.41 -4.83 -0.26
C LEU A 161 5.54 -4.94 0.99
N VAL A 162 5.06 -3.80 1.50
CA VAL A 162 4.15 -3.76 2.66
C VAL A 162 2.72 -3.86 2.14
N GLU A 163 2.13 -5.04 2.25
CA GLU A 163 0.82 -5.40 1.68
C GLU A 163 0.11 -6.42 2.58
N ALA A 164 -1.11 -6.12 3.00
CA ALA A 164 -1.89 -7.00 3.88
C ALA A 164 -2.82 -7.96 3.14
N SER A 165 -3.17 -7.69 1.87
CA SER A 165 -4.09 -8.52 1.09
C SER A 165 -3.38 -9.72 0.44
N PRO A 166 -3.73 -10.97 0.79
CA PRO A 166 -3.15 -12.16 0.15
C PRO A 166 -3.44 -12.20 -1.36
N GLY A 167 -4.59 -11.69 -1.78
CA GLY A 167 -4.97 -11.58 -3.19
C GLY A 167 -4.03 -10.65 -3.96
N LEU A 168 -3.74 -9.47 -3.40
CA LEU A 168 -2.81 -8.52 -4.01
C LEU A 168 -1.37 -9.07 -4.02
N ARG A 169 -0.92 -9.73 -2.93
CA ARG A 169 0.39 -10.41 -2.91
C ARG A 169 0.52 -11.42 -4.05
N LYS A 170 -0.52 -12.22 -4.32
CA LYS A 170 -0.54 -13.16 -5.45
C LYS A 170 -0.39 -12.46 -6.80
N MET A 171 -1.13 -11.37 -7.04
CA MET A 171 -1.03 -10.60 -8.28
C MET A 171 0.36 -9.96 -8.46
N GLN A 172 0.91 -9.40 -7.40
CA GLN A 172 2.24 -8.79 -7.39
C GLN A 172 3.34 -9.83 -7.69
N ARG A 173 3.23 -11.06 -7.16
CA ARG A 173 4.16 -12.15 -7.50
C ARG A 173 4.17 -12.45 -9.00
N ALA A 174 2.99 -12.56 -9.61
CA ALA A 174 2.88 -12.80 -11.05
C ALA A 174 3.45 -11.63 -11.89
N ALA A 175 3.23 -10.38 -11.45
CA ALA A 175 3.75 -9.19 -12.13
C ALA A 175 5.27 -9.05 -12.03
N LEU A 176 5.84 -9.40 -10.87
CA LEU A 176 7.26 -9.17 -10.58
C LEU A 176 8.13 -10.40 -10.89
N VAL A 177 7.60 -11.61 -10.81
CA VAL A 177 8.34 -12.85 -11.06
C VAL A 177 7.55 -13.71 -12.04
N GLN A 178 7.72 -13.43 -13.34
CA GLN A 178 7.02 -14.16 -14.40
C GLN A 178 7.31 -15.66 -14.33
N GLY A 179 6.26 -16.47 -14.44
CA GLY A 179 6.35 -17.93 -14.36
C GLY A 179 6.46 -18.51 -12.95
N SER A 180 6.49 -17.67 -11.91
CA SER A 180 6.47 -18.16 -10.53
C SER A 180 5.14 -18.81 -10.16
N THR A 181 5.22 -19.79 -9.28
CA THR A 181 4.10 -20.52 -8.69
C THR A 181 4.10 -20.35 -7.17
N ASP A 182 3.04 -20.80 -6.51
CA ASP A 182 2.97 -20.73 -5.05
C ASP A 182 4.02 -21.62 -4.36
N ALA A 183 4.52 -22.65 -5.05
CA ALA A 183 5.55 -23.55 -4.54
C ALA A 183 6.93 -22.86 -4.43
N ASP A 184 7.15 -21.78 -5.17
CA ASP A 184 8.41 -21.02 -5.15
C ASP A 184 8.49 -20.05 -3.96
N VAL A 185 7.41 -19.95 -3.18
CA VAL A 185 7.26 -18.95 -2.12
C VAL A 185 7.64 -19.53 -0.77
N ILE A 186 8.68 -18.95 -0.18
CA ILE A 186 9.10 -19.25 1.18
C ILE A 186 8.24 -18.43 2.14
N ARG A 187 7.57 -19.09 3.08
CA ARG A 187 6.73 -18.45 4.10
C ARG A 187 7.34 -18.65 5.47
N VAL A 188 7.54 -17.54 6.18
CA VAL A 188 8.08 -17.53 7.53
C VAL A 188 7.06 -16.87 8.46
N GLU A 189 6.59 -17.65 9.43
CA GLU A 189 5.79 -17.12 10.53
C GLU A 189 6.70 -16.36 11.50
N THR A 190 6.23 -15.22 11.97
CA THR A 190 6.92 -14.46 13.02
C THR A 190 6.19 -14.70 14.33
N THR A 191 6.93 -15.10 15.36
CA THR A 191 6.39 -15.43 16.69
C THR A 191 5.86 -14.21 17.46
N GLU A 192 6.12 -13.00 16.95
CA GLU A 192 5.88 -11.73 17.66
C GLU A 192 4.55 -11.04 17.27
N THR A 193 3.79 -11.51 16.28
CA THR A 193 2.60 -10.79 15.77
C THR A 193 1.41 -11.70 15.46
N ALA A 194 0.66 -12.07 16.51
CA ALA A 194 -0.59 -12.81 16.39
C ALA A 194 -1.60 -12.09 15.47
N GLY A 195 -2.05 -12.77 14.42
CA GLY A 195 -3.07 -12.27 13.48
C GLY A 195 -2.56 -11.55 12.24
N MET A 196 -1.25 -11.50 12.01
CA MET A 196 -0.65 -11.02 10.75
C MET A 196 -0.42 -12.16 9.76
N ASN A 197 -0.38 -11.84 8.47
CA ASN A 197 0.02 -12.81 7.44
C ASN A 197 1.52 -13.17 7.59
N PRO A 198 1.93 -14.42 7.26
CA PRO A 198 3.34 -14.78 7.23
C PRO A 198 4.11 -13.90 6.24
N THR A 199 5.41 -13.72 6.50
CA THR A 199 6.29 -13.06 5.54
C THR A 199 6.47 -14.00 4.35
N GLU A 200 6.12 -13.54 3.16
CA GLU A 200 6.34 -14.29 1.92
C GLU A 200 7.62 -13.79 1.26
N THR A 201 8.47 -14.69 0.74
CA THR A 201 9.66 -14.31 -0.02
C THR A 201 9.83 -15.19 -1.23
N ILE A 202 10.17 -14.57 -2.36
CA ILE A 202 10.56 -15.23 -3.60
C ILE A 202 11.88 -14.66 -4.09
N THR A 203 12.67 -15.47 -4.80
CA THR A 203 13.91 -15.02 -5.43
C THR A 203 13.70 -14.98 -6.94
N ARG A 204 14.04 -13.85 -7.55
CA ARG A 204 14.01 -13.67 -9.01
C ARG A 204 15.13 -14.45 -9.70
N ASP A 205 14.98 -14.60 -11.00
CA ASP A 205 16.00 -15.12 -11.92
C ASP A 205 17.34 -14.38 -11.85
N ASP A 206 17.29 -13.07 -11.60
CA ASP A 206 18.46 -12.21 -11.41
C ASP A 206 18.99 -12.18 -9.96
N GLY A 207 18.48 -13.06 -9.08
CA GLY A 207 18.94 -13.23 -7.71
C GLY A 207 18.39 -12.22 -6.70
N ILE A 208 17.63 -11.21 -7.13
CA ILE A 208 17.00 -10.25 -6.23
C ILE A 208 15.85 -10.93 -5.46
N LYS A 209 15.85 -10.75 -4.15
CA LYS A 209 14.76 -11.21 -3.28
C LYS A 209 13.65 -10.19 -3.22
N ILE A 210 12.41 -10.64 -3.40
CA ILE A 210 11.20 -9.85 -3.16
C ILE A 210 10.48 -10.47 -1.97
N SER A 211 10.18 -9.65 -0.96
CA SER A 211 9.52 -10.07 0.27
C SER A 211 8.28 -9.24 0.56
N TRP A 212 7.19 -9.89 0.96
CA TRP A 212 5.93 -9.26 1.36
C TRP A 212 5.74 -9.30 2.87
N HIS A 213 5.40 -8.14 3.42
CA HIS A 213 5.27 -7.89 4.86
C HIS A 213 3.88 -7.35 5.17
N ASP A 214 3.30 -7.76 6.28
CA ASP A 214 1.99 -7.24 6.73
C ASP A 214 2.09 -5.81 7.28
N GLY A 215 3.27 -5.45 7.77
CA GLY A 215 3.60 -4.14 8.31
C GLY A 215 5.09 -3.82 8.12
N ILE A 216 5.43 -2.54 8.24
CA ILE A 216 6.81 -2.04 8.07
C ILE A 216 7.75 -2.55 9.15
N GLU A 217 7.23 -2.81 10.34
CA GLU A 217 7.93 -3.37 11.49
C GLU A 217 8.53 -4.75 11.22
N LEU A 218 7.99 -5.49 10.25
CA LEU A 218 8.48 -6.80 9.83
C LEU A 218 9.58 -6.71 8.76
N VAL A 219 9.74 -5.55 8.13
CA VAL A 219 10.82 -5.33 7.18
C VAL A 219 12.15 -5.37 7.94
N PRO A 220 13.12 -6.23 7.54
CA PRO A 220 14.39 -6.38 8.25
C PRO A 220 15.15 -5.06 8.39
N GLY A 221 15.04 -4.45 9.57
CA GLY A 221 15.80 -3.27 9.94
C GLY A 221 17.13 -3.64 10.58
N LYS A 222 18.19 -2.91 10.23
CA LYS A 222 19.05 -2.35 11.28
C LYS A 222 18.50 -0.97 11.62
N MET A 223 17.28 -0.92 12.16
CA MET A 223 16.81 0.30 12.82
C MET A 223 17.60 0.39 14.12
N ASN A 224 18.67 1.18 14.14
CA ASN A 224 19.22 1.63 15.40
C ASN A 224 18.06 2.26 16.18
N LYS A 225 17.61 1.59 17.24
CA LYS A 225 16.72 2.16 18.25
C LYS A 225 17.47 3.35 18.86
N GLY A 226 17.24 4.53 18.30
CA GLY A 226 17.97 5.74 18.63
C GLY A 226 17.37 6.93 17.91
N PHE A 227 16.08 7.18 18.17
CA PHE A 227 15.57 8.55 18.25
C PHE A 227 15.66 8.99 19.71
#